data_AF-A0A7W1H856-F1
#
_entry.id   AF-A0A7W1H856-F1
#
_cell.length_a   1.000
_cell.length_b   1.000
_cell.length_c   1.000
_cell.angle_alpha   90.00
_cell.angle_beta   90.00
_cell.angle_gamma   90.00
#
_symmetry.space_group_name_H-M   'P 1'
#
loop_
_entity.id
_entity.type
_entity.pdbx_description
1 polymer ?
#
loop_
_entity_poly.entity_id
_entity_poly.type
_entity_poly.pdbx_seq_one_letter_code
_entity_poly.pdbx_strand_id
1 'polypeptide(L)' 'MRARSGKFALDTNVIIDGLRDPDGGIALELFHAEFAPFVYLSAVVAHELRAGARAGDAKRVERNLFAPFERRGRVFFPTY' A
#
# COMPACT_ATOMS: atom_id res chain seq x y z
N MET A 1 -22.55 8.54 -5.63
CA MET A 1 -21.41 8.60 -6.58
C MET A 1 -21.20 7.19 -7.11
N ARG A 2 -21.36 6.92 -8.41
CA ARG A 2 -21.02 5.57 -8.96
C ARG A 2 -19.50 5.50 -9.01
N ALA A 3 -18.87 4.77 -8.09
CA ALA A 3 -17.45 4.47 -8.20
C ALA A 3 -17.23 3.77 -9.55
N ARG A 4 -16.42 4.38 -10.43
CA ARG A 4 -15.91 3.66 -11.61
C ARG A 4 -15.15 2.45 -11.07
N SER A 5 -15.40 1.27 -11.61
CA SER A 5 -14.84 -0.02 -11.18
C SER A 5 -13.35 -0.14 -11.54
N GLY A 6 -12.53 0.78 -11.04
CA GLY A 6 -11.08 0.80 -11.23
C GLY A 6 -10.38 -0.01 -10.15
N LYS A 7 -9.29 -0.68 -10.52
CA LYS A 7 -8.30 -1.17 -9.56
C LYS A 7 -7.35 -0.02 -9.25
N PHE A 8 -6.97 0.11 -7.98
CA PHE A 8 -6.01 1.11 -7.54
C PHE A 8 -4.71 0.41 -7.14
N ALA A 9 -3.58 1.03 -7.46
CA ALA A 9 -2.29 0.70 -6.89
C ALA A 9 -1.73 2.00 -6.29
N LEU A 10 -1.21 1.91 -5.08
CA LEU A 10 -0.55 3.03 -4.43
C LEU A 10 0.92 3.04 -4.81
N ASP A 11 1.43 4.20 -5.20
CA ASP A 11 2.85 4.41 -5.40
C ASP A 11 3.58 4.49 -4.05
N THR A 12 4.88 4.20 -4.06
CA THR A 12 5.73 4.25 -2.87
C THR A 12 5.69 5.63 -2.21
N ASN A 13 5.66 6.72 -2.99
CA ASN A 13 5.62 8.07 -2.41
C ASN A 13 4.35 8.33 -1.59
N VAL A 14 3.17 7.93 -2.09
CA VAL A 14 1.88 8.09 -1.39
C VAL A 14 1.89 7.34 -0.06
N ILE A 15 2.46 6.14 -0.04
CA ILE A 15 2.60 5.34 1.19
C ILE A 15 3.56 6.02 2.17
N ILE A 16 4.71 6.50 1.69
CA ILE A 16 5.69 7.19 2.53
C ILE A 16 5.10 8.46 3.13
N ASP A 17 4.38 9.25 2.35
CA ASP A 17 3.73 10.48 2.80
C ASP A 17 2.70 10.16 3.88
N GLY A 18 1.83 9.15 3.65
CA GLY A 18 0.86 8.73 4.65
C GLY A 18 1.45 8.14 5.94
N LEU A 19 2.69 7.65 5.91
CA LEU A 19 3.39 7.17 7.10
C LEU A 19 4.15 8.26 7.86
N ARG A 20 4.47 9.39 7.21
CA ARG A 20 5.30 10.46 7.77
C ARG A 20 4.48 11.69 8.19
N ASP A 21 3.35 11.91 7.55
CA ASP A 21 2.47 13.05 7.76
C ASP A 21 1.12 12.61 8.35
N PRO A 22 0.68 13.17 9.49
CA PRO A 22 -0.61 12.83 10.09
C PRO A 22 -1.81 13.03 9.15
N ASP A 23 -1.83 14.11 8.37
CA ASP A 23 -2.93 14.40 7.45
C ASP A 23 -2.95 13.41 6.28
N GLY A 24 -1.78 13.11 5.72
CA GLY A 24 -1.61 12.02 4.75
C GLY A 24 -2.04 10.66 5.30
N GLY A 25 -1.76 10.35 6.56
CA GLY A 25 -2.17 9.11 7.21
C GLY A 25 -3.69 8.99 7.31
N ILE A 26 -4.37 10.06 7.72
CA ILE A 26 -5.83 10.12 7.77
C ILE A 26 -6.43 9.94 6.37
N ALA A 27 -5.87 10.62 5.36
CA ALA A 27 -6.33 10.48 3.98
C ALA A 27 -6.17 9.05 3.46
N LEU A 28 -5.06 8.38 3.79
CA LEU A 28 -4.79 7.00 3.40
C LEU A 28 -5.74 6.01 4.10
N GLU A 29 -6.05 6.22 5.39
CA GLU A 29 -7.05 5.43 6.11
C GLU A 29 -8.44 5.58 5.51
N LEU A 30 -8.88 6.81 5.24
CA LEU A 30 -10.18 7.08 4.60
C LEU A 30 -10.27 6.43 3.22
N PHE A 31 -9.21 6.54 2.42
CA PHE A 31 -9.13 5.88 1.12
C PHE A 31 -9.25 4.36 1.25
N HIS A 32 -8.53 3.75 2.21
CA HIS A 32 -8.63 2.31 2.43
C HIS A 32 -10.01 1.89 2.96
N ALA A 33 -10.66 2.68 3.80
CA ALA A 33 -12.01 2.40 4.29
C ALA A 33 -13.02 2.32 3.14
N GLU A 34 -12.88 3.15 2.11
CA GLU A 34 -13.79 3.18 0.96
C GLU A 34 -13.41 2.18 -0.14
N PHE A 35 -12.11 2.01 -0.42
CA PHE A 35 -11.65 1.30 -1.61
C PHE A 35 -10.89 0.00 -1.34
N ALA A 36 -10.69 -0.43 -0.07
CA ALA A 36 -9.87 -1.60 0.27
C ALA A 36 -10.07 -2.83 -0.64
N PRO A 37 -11.29 -3.22 -1.06
CA PRO A 37 -11.50 -4.35 -1.98
C PRO A 37 -10.80 -4.23 -3.34
N PHE A 38 -10.52 -3.01 -3.78
CA PHE A 38 -10.00 -2.66 -5.10
C PHE A 38 -8.56 -2.13 -5.08
N VAL A 39 -7.94 -2.05 -3.90
CA VAL A 39 -6.52 -1.67 -3.77
C VAL A 39 -5.62 -2.89 -3.88
N TYR A 40 -4.59 -2.77 -4.69
CA TYR A 40 -3.56 -3.76 -4.95
C TYR A 40 -2.18 -3.20 -4.64
N LEU A 41 -1.26 -4.08 -4.27
CA LEU A 41 0.13 -3.73 -4.00
C LEU A 41 1.00 -4.20 -5.16
N SER A 42 1.78 -3.29 -5.75
CA SER A 42 2.81 -3.65 -6.71
C SER A 42 3.98 -4.34 -6.00
N ALA A 43 4.48 -5.44 -6.55
CA ALA A 43 5.69 -6.09 -6.03
C ALA A 43 6.92 -5.16 -6.08
N VAL A 44 6.96 -4.21 -7.01
CA VAL A 44 8.02 -3.19 -7.11
C VAL A 44 7.93 -2.21 -5.93
N VAL A 45 6.73 -1.70 -5.65
CA VAL A 45 6.48 -0.80 -4.50
C VAL A 45 6.82 -1.52 -3.18
N ALA A 46 6.43 -2.79 -3.05
CA ALA A 46 6.80 -3.60 -1.89
C ALA A 46 8.33 -3.75 -1.75
N HIS A 47 9.06 -3.90 -2.86
CA HIS A 47 10.51 -3.95 -2.85
C HIS A 47 11.15 -2.63 -2.44
N GLU A 48 10.69 -1.50 -2.99
CA GLU A 48 11.19 -0.16 -2.65
C GLU A 48 11.02 0.15 -1.16
N LEU A 49 9.85 -0.17 -0.60
CA LEU A 49 9.56 0.01 0.82
C LEU A 49 10.42 -0.90 1.71
N ARG A 50 10.71 -2.14 1.29
CA ARG A 50 11.67 -3.02 2.00
C ARG A 50 13.09 -2.44 1.96
N ALA A 51 13.53 -1.97 0.81
CA ALA A 51 14.87 -1.43 0.61
C ALA A 51 15.09 -0.12 1.40
N GLY A 52 14.04 0.71 1.54
CA GLY A 52 14.09 1.97 2.28
C GLY A 52 13.80 1.88 3.78
N ALA A 53 13.31 0.73 4.27
CA ALA A 53 12.96 0.56 5.68
C ALA A 53 14.22 0.45 6.56
N ARG A 54 14.24 1.20 7.68
CA ARG A 54 15.25 1.00 8.73
C ARG A 54 15.08 -0.39 9.36
N ALA A 55 16.16 -0.97 9.87
CA ALA A 55 16.15 -2.32 10.44
C ALA A 55 15.07 -2.55 11.53
N GLY A 56 14.74 -1.52 12.32
CA GLY A 56 13.67 -1.59 13.32
C GLY A 56 12.25 -1.53 12.75
N ASP A 57 12.07 -1.00 11.54
CA ASP A 57 10.76 -0.76 10.92
C ASP A 57 10.37 -1.84 9.90
N ALA A 58 11.34 -2.57 9.34
CA ALA A 58 11.11 -3.57 8.30
C ALA A 58 10.00 -4.59 8.66
N LYS A 59 10.05 -5.16 9.88
CA LYS A 59 9.02 -6.11 10.34
C LYS A 59 7.63 -5.47 10.49
N ARG A 60 7.58 -4.18 10.84
CA ARG A 60 6.32 -3.44 10.97
C ARG A 60 5.71 -3.17 9.61
N VAL A 61 6.52 -2.73 8.65
CA VAL A 61 6.11 -2.55 7.24
C VAL A 61 5.60 -3.87 6.68
N GLU A 62 6.35 -4.97 6.85
CA GLU A 62 5.95 -6.26 6.33
C GLU A 62 4.62 -6.77 6.90
N ARG A 63 4.46 -6.73 8.22
CA ARG A 63 3.24 -7.19 8.89
C ARG A 63 2.02 -6.32 8.58
N ASN A 64 2.19 -5.00 8.60
CA ASN A 64 1.06 -4.07 8.55
C ASN A 64 0.70 -3.66 7.12
N LEU A 65 1.66 -3.65 6.21
CA LEU A 65 1.45 -3.17 4.85
C LEU A 65 1.49 -4.28 3.81
N PHE A 66 2.32 -5.32 3.93
CA PHE A 66 2.42 -6.36 2.87
C PHE A 66 1.52 -7.55 3.12
N ALA A 67 1.60 -8.12 4.32
CA ALA A 67 0.84 -9.31 4.68
C ALA A 67 -0.69 -9.20 4.42
N PRO A 68 -1.35 -8.04 4.58
CA PRO A 68 -2.77 -7.90 4.23
C PRO A 68 -3.06 -8.12 2.74
N PHE A 69 -2.19 -7.67 1.83
CA PHE A 69 -2.39 -7.84 0.39
C PHE A 69 -2.02 -9.25 -0.06
N GLU A 70 -0.94 -9.83 0.48
CA GLU A 70 -0.53 -11.20 0.19
C GLU A 70 -1.63 -12.20 0.56
N ARG A 71 -2.17 -12.12 1.79
CA ARG A 71 -3.25 -13.00 2.26
C ARG A 71 -4.52 -12.90 1.41
N ARG A 72 -4.75 -11.76 0.76
CA ARG A 72 -5.93 -11.50 -0.09
C ARG A 72 -5.67 -11.76 -1.58
N GLY A 73 -4.46 -12.19 -1.95
CA GLY A 73 -4.08 -12.38 -3.36
C GLY A 73 -4.07 -11.08 -4.16
N ARG A 74 -3.69 -9.96 -3.54
CA ARG A 74 -3.72 -8.61 -4.14
C ARG A 74 -2.35 -8.01 -4.38
N VAL A 75 -1.32 -8.85 -4.44
CA VAL A 75 -0.01 -8.45 -4.94
C VAL A 75 0.03 -8.76 -6.43
N PHE A 76 0.47 -7.80 -7.23
CA PHE A 76 0.69 -8.02 -8.66
C PHE A 76 2.17 -7.81 -9.02
N PHE A 77 2.60 -8.55 -10.02
CA PHE A 77 3.95 -8.50 -10.55
C PHE A 77 3.90 -7.89 -11.95
N PRO A 78 4.86 -7.04 -12.33
CA PRO A 78 5.02 -6.62 -13.72
C PRO A 78 5.19 -7.84 -14.62
N THR A 79 4.47 -7.87 -15.74
CA THR A 79 4.62 -8.87 -16.80
C THR A 79 5.19 -8.13 -18.00
N TYR A 80 6.48 -8.34 -18.28
CA TYR A 80 7.15 -7.83 -19.48
C TYR A 80 6.76 -8.66 -20.70
#